data_AF-A0A1Z3N8I0-F1
#
_entry.id   AF-A0A1Z3N8I0-F1
#
_cell.length_a   1.000
_cell.length_b   1.000
_cell.length_c   1.000
_cell.angle_alpha   90.00
_cell.angle_beta   90.00
_cell.angle_gamma   90.00
#
_symmetry.space_group_name_H-M   'P 1'
#
loop_
_entity.id
_entity.type
_entity.pdbx_description
1 polymer ?
#
loop_
_entity_poly.entity_id
_entity_poly.type
_entity_poly.pdbx_seq_one_letter_code
_entity_poly.pdbx_strand_id
1 'polypeptide(L)'
;MKTFITIAILAFSCTSFAWSSRDAASKEYTFKYNLSGQTLELKKSAGSYEEAYEQAAQQCFSFYKGAGKVSEDRGLDIIDVCANPRS
;
A
#
# COMPACT_ATOMS: atom_id res chain seq x y z
N MET A 1 -6.12 -34.76 53.53
CA MET A 1 -4.98 -34.75 52.57
C MET A 1 -5.34 -35.70 51.42
N LYS A 2 -4.98 -35.36 50.18
CA LYS A 2 -5.18 -36.11 48.91
C LYS A 2 -6.44 -35.75 48.09
N THR A 3 -6.62 -34.46 47.81
CA THR A 3 -7.42 -33.98 46.67
C THR A 3 -6.54 -33.07 45.82
N PHE A 4 -5.48 -33.60 45.19
CA PHE A 4 -4.58 -32.75 44.39
C PHE A 4 -3.85 -33.40 43.22
N ILE A 5 -4.19 -34.61 42.76
CA ILE A 5 -3.43 -35.21 41.66
C ILE A 5 -4.38 -35.93 40.71
N THR A 6 -4.80 -35.23 39.66
CA THR A 6 -4.87 -35.69 38.26
C THR A 6 -5.64 -34.68 37.39
N ILE A 7 -5.24 -33.41 37.43
CA ILE A 7 -5.52 -32.44 36.36
C ILE A 7 -4.20 -32.32 35.59
N ALA A 8 -3.90 -33.28 34.71
CA ALA A 8 -2.61 -33.30 34.01
C ALA A 8 -2.69 -33.73 32.53
N ILE A 9 -3.88 -33.73 31.92
CA ILE A 9 -4.07 -34.21 30.53
C ILE A 9 -4.86 -33.20 29.67
N LEU A 10 -4.78 -31.89 29.98
CA LEU A 10 -5.44 -30.83 29.19
C LEU A 10 -4.48 -29.70 28.76
N ALA A 11 -3.17 -29.93 28.83
CA ALA A 11 -2.16 -28.92 28.53
C ALA A 11 -1.37 -29.19 27.23
N PHE A 12 -1.90 -30.00 26.30
CA PHE A 12 -1.21 -30.34 25.04
C PHE A 12 -2.00 -29.98 23.78
N SER A 13 -2.85 -28.97 23.87
CA SER A 13 -3.57 -28.41 22.72
C SER A 13 -3.27 -26.93 22.65
N CYS A 14 -2.84 -26.48 21.46
CA CYS A 14 -2.53 -25.10 21.07
C CYS A 14 -1.05 -24.68 21.14
N THR A 15 -0.11 -25.46 20.60
CA THR A 15 1.05 -24.82 19.94
C THR A 15 0.63 -24.41 18.54
N SER A 16 -0.23 -23.39 18.47
CA SER A 16 -0.40 -22.63 17.23
C SER A 16 0.95 -22.00 16.95
N PHE A 17 1.67 -22.49 15.93
CA PHE A 17 2.81 -21.78 15.38
C PHE A 17 2.28 -20.40 14.96
N ALA A 18 2.53 -19.38 15.79
CA ALA A 18 2.34 -18.01 15.40
C ALA A 18 3.32 -17.78 14.24
N TRP A 19 2.83 -17.97 13.02
CA TRP A 19 3.55 -17.55 11.83
C TRP A 19 3.62 -16.03 11.90
N SER A 20 4.70 -15.55 12.51
CA SER A 20 5.05 -14.15 12.48
C SER A 20 5.47 -13.89 11.04
N SER A 21 4.50 -13.49 10.20
CA SER A 21 4.81 -12.84 8.94
C SER A 21 5.65 -11.64 9.35
N ARG A 22 6.97 -11.74 9.16
CA ARG A 22 7.83 -10.56 9.19
C ARG A 22 7.20 -9.61 8.19
N ASP A 23 6.72 -8.47 8.66
CA ASP A 23 6.16 -7.43 7.79
C ASP A 23 7.12 -7.29 6.60
N ALA A 24 6.57 -7.35 5.39
CA ALA A 24 7.36 -7.19 4.18
C ALA A 24 8.20 -5.92 4.36
N ALA A 25 9.52 -6.06 4.31
CA ALA A 25 10.43 -4.97 4.65
C ALA A 25 10.05 -3.76 3.80
N SER A 26 9.52 -2.74 4.46
CA SER A 26 9.00 -1.53 3.82
C SER A 26 10.08 -0.95 2.92
N LYS A 27 9.80 -0.92 1.61
CA LYS A 27 10.70 -0.38 0.59
C LYS A 27 10.18 0.98 0.13
N GLU A 28 11.09 1.92 -0.09
CA GLU A 28 10.77 3.19 -0.72
C GLU A 28 10.75 3.04 -2.25
N TYR A 29 9.67 3.49 -2.87
CA TYR A 29 9.45 3.55 -4.31
C TYR A 29 9.27 5.02 -4.71
N THR A 30 9.90 5.41 -5.82
CA THR A 30 9.77 6.76 -6.38
C THR A 30 8.97 6.68 -7.66
N PHE A 31 7.97 7.55 -7.80
CA PHE A 31 7.11 7.65 -8.96
C PHE A 31 7.21 9.04 -9.56
N LYS A 32 7.49 9.13 -10.86
CA LYS A 32 7.55 10.41 -11.59
C LYS A 32 6.48 10.53 -12.65
N TYR A 33 5.76 11.63 -12.61
CA TYR A 33 4.68 11.97 -13.54
C TYR A 33 5.01 13.28 -14.25
N ASN A 34 4.59 13.40 -15.50
CA ASN A 34 4.68 14.63 -16.26
C ASN A 34 3.41 14.82 -17.07
N LEU A 35 2.73 15.95 -16.85
CA LEU A 35 1.55 16.32 -17.58
C LEU A 35 1.68 17.77 -18.02
N SER A 36 1.65 18.02 -19.32
CA SER A 36 1.71 19.37 -19.90
C SER A 36 2.90 20.21 -19.40
N GLY A 37 4.06 19.59 -19.17
CA GLY A 37 5.27 20.25 -18.67
C GLY A 37 5.35 20.40 -17.14
N GLN A 38 4.28 20.11 -16.41
CA GLN A 38 4.30 20.07 -14.95
C GLN A 38 4.75 18.68 -14.47
N THR A 39 5.88 18.64 -13.76
CA THR A 39 6.44 17.39 -13.22
C THR A 39 6.02 17.21 -11.76
N LEU A 40 5.67 15.97 -11.39
CA LEU A 40 5.37 15.56 -10.03
C LEU A 40 6.21 14.33 -9.67
N GLU A 41 6.96 14.40 -8.57
CA GLU A 41 7.72 13.28 -8.03
C GLU A 41 7.13 12.89 -6.66
N LEU A 42 6.75 11.62 -6.50
CA LEU A 42 6.17 11.07 -5.29
C LEU A 42 7.03 9.93 -4.76
N LYS A 43 7.34 9.95 -3.46
CA LYS A 43 8.00 8.85 -2.77
C LYS A 43 7.00 8.14 -1.87
N LYS A 44 6.91 6.82 -2.00
CA LYS A 44 5.96 5.98 -1.25
C LYS A 44 6.70 4.81 -0.63
N SER A 45 6.50 4.64 0.67
CA SER A 45 7.05 3.52 1.42
C SER A 45 5.94 2.50 1.62
N ALA A 46 6.10 1.29 1.09
CA ALA A 46 5.08 0.26 1.15
C ALA A 46 5.68 -1.16 1.17
N GLY A 47 4.84 -2.15 1.48
CA GLY A 47 5.24 -3.56 1.50
C GLY A 47 5.43 -4.15 0.10
N SER A 48 4.77 -3.57 -0.91
CA SER A 48 4.90 -3.97 -2.31
C SER A 48 4.93 -2.76 -3.26
N TYR A 49 5.33 -3.01 -4.51
CA TYR A 49 5.29 -1.98 -5.55
C TYR A 49 3.85 -1.59 -5.87
N GLU A 50 2.93 -2.55 -5.93
CA GLU A 50 1.52 -2.36 -6.27
C GLU A 50 0.83 -1.44 -5.26
N GLU A 51 1.08 -1.65 -3.97
CA GLU A 51 0.56 -0.81 -2.90
C GLU A 51 1.13 0.62 -3.00
N ALA A 52 2.44 0.75 -3.21
CA ALA A 52 3.09 2.05 -3.40
C ALA A 52 2.57 2.78 -4.65
N TYR A 53 2.35 2.05 -5.73
CA TYR A 53 1.84 2.55 -7.01
C TYR A 53 0.40 3.04 -6.85
N GLU A 54 -0.48 2.28 -6.20
CA GLU A 54 -1.86 2.69 -5.99
C GLU A 54 -1.94 4.01 -5.18
N GLN A 55 -1.15 4.11 -4.11
CA GLN A 55 -1.04 5.33 -3.32
C GLN A 55 -0.50 6.52 -4.14
N ALA A 56 0.48 6.27 -5.01
CA ALA A 56 1.07 7.30 -5.86
C ALA A 56 0.11 7.75 -6.95
N ALA A 57 -0.60 6.83 -7.61
CA ALA A 57 -1.55 7.12 -8.68
C ALA A 57 -2.76 7.94 -8.15
N GLN A 58 -3.29 7.58 -6.98
CA GLN A 58 -4.36 8.35 -6.33
C GLN A 58 -3.93 9.79 -5.99
N GLN A 59 -2.70 9.95 -5.49
CA GLN A 59 -2.15 11.28 -5.20
C GLN A 59 -1.86 12.07 -6.48
N CYS A 60 -1.35 11.41 -7.53
CA CYS A 60 -1.14 12.01 -8.85
C CYS A 60 -2.44 12.56 -9.42
N PHE A 61 -3.51 11.76 -9.41
CA PHE A 61 -4.81 12.18 -9.93
C PHE A 61 -5.34 13.38 -9.14
N SER A 62 -5.26 13.32 -7.82
CA SER A 62 -5.70 14.42 -6.93
C SER A 62 -4.90 15.71 -7.18
N PHE A 63 -3.59 15.59 -7.41
CA PHE A 63 -2.72 16.74 -7.70
C PHE A 63 -3.09 17.41 -9.02
N TYR A 64 -3.15 16.66 -10.13
CA TYR A 64 -3.38 17.24 -11.45
C TYR A 64 -4.84 17.62 -11.71
N LYS A 65 -5.81 16.94 -11.07
CA LYS A 65 -7.21 17.34 -11.11
C LYS A 65 -7.42 18.67 -10.39
N GLY A 66 -6.70 18.90 -9.28
CA GLY A 66 -6.88 20.06 -8.43
C GLY A 66 -8.28 20.11 -7.80
N ALA A 67 -8.74 21.33 -7.49
CA ALA A 67 -10.07 21.56 -6.92
C ALA A 67 -11.14 21.59 -8.02
N GLY A 68 -12.21 20.80 -7.84
CA GLY A 68 -13.38 20.81 -8.73
C GLY A 68 -13.43 19.68 -9.75
N LYS A 69 -14.33 19.83 -10.72
CA LYS A 69 -14.50 18.91 -11.85
C LYS A 69 -13.64 19.40 -13.02
N VAL A 70 -13.07 18.46 -13.77
CA VAL A 70 -12.36 18.72 -15.03
C VAL A 70 -13.24 18.29 -16.20
N SER A 71 -12.94 18.77 -17.42
CA SER A 71 -13.55 18.21 -18.63
C SER A 71 -13.16 16.74 -18.80
N GLU A 72 -13.94 15.99 -19.59
CA GLU A 72 -13.68 14.58 -19.85
C GLU A 72 -12.30 14.36 -20.47
N ASP A 73 -11.98 15.07 -21.56
CA ASP A 73 -10.67 14.99 -22.22
C ASP A 73 -9.53 15.24 -21.24
N ARG A 74 -9.66 16.28 -20.42
CA ARG A 74 -8.65 16.60 -19.40
C ARG A 74 -8.56 15.51 -18.33
N GLY A 75 -9.69 14.94 -17.94
CA GLY A 75 -9.74 13.82 -17.01
C GLY A 75 -9.02 12.58 -17.56
N LEU A 76 -9.22 12.27 -18.85
CA LEU A 76 -8.56 11.15 -19.53
C LEU A 76 -7.05 11.36 -19.62
N ASP A 77 -6.59 12.57 -19.95
CA ASP A 77 -5.15 12.90 -19.95
C ASP A 77 -4.50 12.70 -18.57
N ILE A 78 -5.20 13.12 -17.51
CA ILE A 78 -4.72 12.95 -16.13
C ILE A 78 -4.66 11.46 -15.79
N ILE A 79 -5.68 10.68 -16.14
CA ILE A 79 -5.73 9.24 -15.88
C ILE A 79 -4.59 8.53 -16.60
N ASP A 80 -4.35 8.84 -17.88
CA ASP A 80 -3.28 8.22 -18.66
C ASP A 80 -1.90 8.45 -18.04
N VAL A 81 -1.60 9.69 -17.64
CA VAL A 81 -0.33 10.02 -16.98
C VAL A 81 -0.22 9.32 -15.62
N CYS A 82 -1.26 9.36 -14.80
CA CYS A 82 -1.21 8.76 -13.46
C CYS A 82 -1.22 7.24 -13.46
N ALA A 83 -1.72 6.61 -14.53
CA ALA A 83 -1.61 5.17 -14.74
C ALA A 83 -0.20 4.75 -15.18
N ASN A 84 0.56 5.66 -15.81
CA ASN A 84 1.84 5.34 -16.46
C ASN A 84 3.01 6.23 -15.94
N PRO A 85 3.51 6.01 -14.71
CA PRO A 85 4.69 6.70 -14.19
C PRO A 85 5.95 6.39 -15.01
N ARG A 86 6.83 7.38 -15.16
CA ARG A 86 8.04 7.31 -16.01
C ARG A 86 9.27 6.71 -15.31
N SER A 87 9.21 6.56 -13.99
CA SER A 87 10.19 5.87 -13.12
C SER A 87 9.49 5.44 -11.86
#